data_AF-A0A6A8H424-F1
#
_entry.id   AF-A0A6A8H424-F1
#
_cell.length_a   1.000
_cell.length_b   1.000
_cell.length_c   1.000
_cell.angle_alpha   90.00
_cell.angle_beta   90.00
_cell.angle_gamma   90.00
#
_symmetry.space_group_name_H-M   'P 1'
#
loop_
_entity.id
_entity.type
_entity.pdbx_description
1 polymer ?
#
loop_
_entity_poly.entity_id
_entity_poly.type
_entity_poly.pdbx_seq_one_letter_code
_entity_poly.pdbx_strand_id
1 'polypeptide(L)'
;MSTLNLKLTELMNWLMKPTGKILLKDDAMPGYAFLAEVQTAPTIEEGWDFCKVTIVFQCYAYRLKRCYDDVWDTFYFNLDAASNLEVTVNGHESILLINTGHNRVRLTVTCSTAMSASVNDHVFALKAGDNINPYLELMPGENVVNIEGTGKVKFKWTEEVP
;
A
#
# COMPACT_ATOMS: atom_id res chain seq x y z
N MET A 1 -4.95 -12.39 40.52
CA MET A 1 -4.59 -11.35 39.53
C MET A 1 -5.75 -10.38 39.44
N SER A 2 -5.50 -9.07 39.48
CA SER A 2 -6.52 -8.07 39.17
C SER A 2 -7.00 -8.24 37.72
N THR A 3 -8.26 -7.92 37.42
CA THR A 3 -8.82 -7.93 36.05
C THR A 3 -7.96 -7.11 35.08
N LEU A 4 -7.35 -6.04 35.58
CA LEU A 4 -6.43 -5.18 34.83
C LEU A 4 -5.20 -5.95 34.31
N ASN A 5 -4.57 -6.77 35.14
CA ASN A 5 -3.36 -7.51 34.76
C ASN A 5 -3.64 -8.56 33.68
N LEU A 6 -4.84 -9.15 33.69
CA LEU A 6 -5.28 -10.08 32.64
C LEU A 6 -5.44 -9.35 31.30
N LYS A 7 -6.12 -8.20 31.30
CA LYS A 7 -6.30 -7.36 30.10
C LYS A 7 -4.97 -6.86 29.53
N LEU A 8 -4.05 -6.50 30.41
CA LEU A 8 -2.71 -6.09 30.00
C LEU A 8 -1.95 -7.24 29.34
N THR A 9 -2.05 -8.46 29.88
CA THR A 9 -1.43 -9.66 29.28
C THR A 9 -2.02 -9.97 27.90
N GLU A 10 -3.34 -9.86 27.73
CA GLU A 10 -4.02 -10.02 26.44
C GLU A 10 -3.50 -9.01 25.40
N LEU A 11 -3.37 -7.74 25.80
CA LEU A 11 -2.85 -6.67 24.95
C LEU A 11 -1.39 -6.94 24.53
N MET A 12 -0.52 -7.32 25.47
CA MET A 12 0.89 -7.61 25.17
C MET A 12 1.02 -8.80 24.22
N ASN A 13 0.25 -9.86 24.44
CA ASN A 13 0.23 -11.01 23.55
C ASN A 13 -0.21 -10.63 22.14
N TRP A 14 -1.22 -9.75 22.02
CA TRP A 14 -1.67 -9.28 20.71
C TRP A 14 -0.60 -8.43 20.01
N LEU A 15 0.05 -7.51 20.72
CA LEU A 15 1.09 -6.62 20.18
C LEU A 15 2.36 -7.37 19.75
N MET A 16 2.78 -8.37 20.53
CA MET A 16 4.02 -9.13 20.32
C MET A 16 3.83 -10.38 19.43
N LYS A 17 2.59 -10.72 19.06
CA LYS A 17 2.29 -11.88 18.20
C LYS A 17 2.88 -11.82 16.79
N PRO A 18 2.92 -10.67 16.09
CA PRO A 18 3.42 -10.61 14.73
C PRO A 18 4.92 -10.93 14.66
N THR A 19 5.30 -11.81 13.72
CA THR A 19 6.71 -12.05 13.39
C THR A 19 7.10 -11.14 12.23
N GLY A 20 7.67 -9.98 12.52
CA GLY A 20 8.02 -8.97 11.53
C GLY A 20 7.03 -7.81 11.47
N LYS A 21 7.37 -6.81 10.66
CA LYS A 21 6.54 -5.61 10.45
C LYS A 21 5.25 -5.95 9.70
N ILE A 22 4.13 -5.53 10.27
CA ILE A 22 2.79 -5.69 9.71
C ILE A 22 2.12 -4.34 9.49
N LEU A 23 0.99 -4.34 8.78
CA LEU A 23 0.24 -3.13 8.49
C LEU A 23 -0.39 -2.56 9.77
N LEU A 24 0.04 -1.37 10.17
CA LEU A 24 -0.52 -0.53 11.22
C LEU A 24 -1.28 0.62 10.57
N LYS A 25 -2.51 0.86 11.02
CA LYS A 25 -3.33 1.99 10.57
C LYS A 25 -3.67 2.87 11.76
N ASP A 26 -3.68 4.16 11.51
CA ASP A 26 -4.03 5.18 12.48
C ASP A 26 -5.21 5.99 11.93
N ASP A 27 -6.30 6.05 12.69
CA ASP A 27 -7.49 6.79 12.30
C ASP A 27 -7.24 8.31 12.27
N ALA A 28 -6.17 8.80 12.92
CA ALA A 28 -5.73 10.19 12.80
C ALA A 28 -5.08 10.50 11.44
N MET A 29 -4.66 9.49 10.68
CA MET A 29 -4.06 9.61 9.35
C MET A 29 -4.79 8.74 8.33
N PRO A 30 -6.07 9.04 8.04
CA PRO A 30 -6.83 8.30 7.04
C PRO A 30 -6.12 8.41 5.67
N GLY A 31 -6.05 7.29 4.94
CA GLY A 31 -5.34 7.19 3.65
C GLY A 31 -3.94 6.59 3.74
N TYR A 32 -3.29 6.66 4.91
CA TYR A 32 -1.96 6.11 5.11
C TYR A 32 -1.96 4.85 5.97
N ALA A 33 -0.99 3.99 5.71
CA ALA A 33 -0.66 2.88 6.57
C ALA A 33 0.86 2.81 6.80
N PHE A 34 1.24 2.19 7.90
CA PHE A 34 2.63 2.02 8.30
C PHE A 34 2.95 0.54 8.33
N LEU A 35 4.17 0.16 7.96
CA LEU A 35 4.64 -1.19 8.20
C LEU A 35 5.44 -1.17 9.51
N ALA A 36 4.88 -1.73 10.58
CA ALA A 36 5.39 -1.56 11.94
C ALA A 36 5.36 -2.87 12.74
N GLU A 37 6.27 -2.97 13.70
CA GLU A 37 6.27 -4.03 14.72
C GLU A 37 6.68 -3.46 16.08
N VAL A 38 6.32 -4.17 17.14
CA VAL A 38 6.79 -3.86 18.50
C VAL A 38 8.00 -4.75 18.78
N GLN A 39 9.19 -4.14 18.88
CA GLN A 39 10.42 -4.86 19.24
C GLN A 39 10.81 -4.66 20.69
N THR A 40 10.45 -3.51 21.27
CA THR A 40 10.77 -3.16 22.66
C THR A 40 9.55 -3.38 23.52
N ALA A 41 9.76 -3.92 24.73
CA ALA A 41 8.69 -4.10 25.70
C ALA A 41 7.97 -2.76 25.96
N PRO A 42 6.63 -2.71 25.87
CA PRO A 42 5.88 -1.51 26.20
C PRO A 42 6.13 -1.04 27.63
N THR A 43 6.17 0.27 27.82
CA THR A 43 6.31 0.87 29.15
C THR A 43 4.93 0.96 29.79
N ILE A 44 4.81 0.50 31.04
CA ILE A 44 3.54 0.50 31.78
C ILE A 44 3.72 1.36 33.03
N GLU A 45 2.89 2.40 33.14
CA GLU A 45 2.76 3.23 34.33
C GLU A 45 1.42 2.88 35.00
N GLU A 46 1.47 2.29 36.19
CA GLU A 46 0.29 1.91 36.94
C GLU A 46 -0.24 3.11 37.75
N GLY A 47 -1.52 3.43 37.56
CA GLY A 47 -2.30 4.31 38.43
C GLY A 47 -3.12 3.48 39.42
N TRP A 48 -3.95 4.16 40.22
CA TRP A 48 -4.77 3.48 41.21
C TRP A 48 -5.91 2.66 40.57
N ASP A 49 -6.53 3.18 39.52
CA ASP A 49 -7.67 2.60 38.80
C ASP A 49 -7.47 2.54 37.27
N PHE A 50 -6.34 3.02 36.76
CA PHE A 50 -5.96 2.96 35.35
C PHE A 50 -4.50 2.55 35.19
N CYS A 51 -4.10 2.22 33.96
CA CYS A 51 -2.69 2.14 33.59
C CYS A 51 -2.48 2.90 32.28
N LYS A 52 -1.30 3.51 32.15
CA LYS A 52 -0.86 4.13 30.91
C LYS A 52 0.17 3.22 30.26
N VAL A 53 -0.11 2.78 29.04
CA VAL A 53 0.78 1.91 28.26
C VAL A 53 1.35 2.73 27.12
N THR A 54 2.67 2.86 27.09
CA THR A 54 3.40 3.53 26.01
C THR A 54 4.06 2.47 25.14
N ILE A 55 3.71 2.44 23.86
CA ILE A 55 4.21 1.46 22.88
C ILE A 55 5.05 2.21 21.86
N VAL A 56 6.28 1.73 21.64
CA VAL A 56 7.16 2.25 20.59
C VAL A 56 7.17 1.26 19.44
N PHE A 57 6.64 1.69 18.31
CA PHE A 57 6.65 0.91 17.09
C PHE A 57 7.93 1.18 16.31
N GLN A 58 8.61 0.12 15.89
CA GLN A 58 9.67 0.23 14.91
C GLN A 58 9.05 0.14 13.52
N CYS A 59 9.07 1.25 12.78
CA CYS A 59 8.43 1.36 11.48
C CYS A 59 9.44 1.21 10.33
N TYR A 60 8.94 0.77 9.18
CA TYR A 60 9.55 1.08 7.90
C TYR A 60 9.58 2.59 7.67
N ALA A 61 10.59 3.08 6.96
CA ALA A 61 10.87 4.52 6.86
C ALA A 61 9.78 5.32 6.12
N TYR A 62 8.95 4.65 5.30
CA TYR A 62 7.92 5.29 4.50
C TYR A 62 6.52 4.87 4.96
N ARG A 63 5.59 5.81 4.79
CA ARG A 63 4.15 5.57 4.85
C ARG A 63 3.71 4.97 3.52
N LEU A 64 2.79 4.02 3.60
CA LEU A 64 2.20 3.33 2.47
C LEU A 64 0.87 4.00 2.13
N LYS A 65 0.77 4.52 0.91
CA LYS A 65 -0.44 5.12 0.35
C LYS A 65 -0.88 4.31 -0.86
N ARG A 66 -2.16 3.94 -0.96
CA ARG A 66 -2.64 3.23 -2.14
C ARG A 66 -2.93 4.22 -3.27
N CYS A 67 -2.69 3.80 -4.51
CA CYS A 67 -3.25 4.52 -5.64
C CYS A 67 -4.78 4.57 -5.54
N TYR A 68 -5.38 5.68 -5.97
CA TYR A 68 -6.78 6.02 -5.74
C TYR A 68 -7.75 4.90 -6.20
N ASP A 69 -8.34 4.16 -5.25
CA ASP A 69 -9.48 3.28 -5.44
C ASP A 69 -10.43 3.52 -4.25
N ASP A 70 -11.70 3.75 -4.57
CA ASP A 70 -12.72 4.61 -3.93
C ASP A 70 -13.09 4.28 -2.46
N VAL A 71 -12.33 3.43 -1.77
CA VAL A 71 -12.77 2.80 -0.50
C VAL A 71 -11.76 2.99 0.64
N TRP A 72 -10.58 3.56 0.41
CA TRP A 72 -9.52 3.65 1.44
C TRP A 72 -8.88 5.03 1.67
N ASP A 73 -9.09 6.02 0.82
CA ASP A 73 -8.41 7.31 0.90
C ASP A 73 -9.33 8.47 0.49
N THR A 74 -9.08 9.65 1.08
CA THR A 74 -9.69 10.92 0.71
C THR A 74 -8.80 11.62 -0.31
N PHE A 75 -9.33 12.02 -1.47
CA PHE A 75 -8.54 12.72 -2.48
C PHE A 75 -8.11 14.13 -2.03
N TYR A 76 -6.81 14.36 -1.95
CA TYR A 76 -6.17 15.63 -1.63
C TYR A 76 -5.50 16.24 -2.86
N PHE A 77 -6.06 17.34 -3.38
CA PHE A 77 -5.58 18.03 -4.59
C PHE A 77 -4.09 18.38 -4.63
N ASN A 78 -3.45 18.59 -3.47
CA ASN A 78 -2.04 18.97 -3.39
C ASN A 78 -1.08 17.76 -3.35
N LEU A 79 -1.56 16.59 -2.94
CA LEU A 79 -0.73 15.42 -2.64
C LEU A 79 -1.06 14.22 -3.54
N ASP A 80 -2.17 14.27 -4.25
CA ASP A 80 -2.70 13.15 -5.00
C ASP A 80 -2.76 13.44 -6.49
N ALA A 81 -2.66 12.36 -7.25
CA ALA A 81 -2.85 12.37 -8.69
C ALA A 81 -4.03 11.46 -9.05
N ALA A 82 -4.97 12.01 -9.83
CA ALA A 82 -6.01 11.20 -10.43
C ALA A 82 -5.44 10.50 -11.68
N SER A 83 -5.61 9.18 -11.77
CA SER A 83 -5.21 8.38 -12.93
C SER A 83 -6.36 7.45 -13.32
N ASN A 84 -6.51 7.17 -14.61
CA ASN A 84 -7.49 6.21 -15.09
C ASN A 84 -7.02 4.79 -14.74
N LEU A 85 -7.48 4.26 -13.61
CA LEU A 85 -7.05 2.95 -13.12
C LEU A 85 -7.76 1.77 -13.79
N GLU A 86 -8.86 2.00 -14.49
CA GLU A 86 -9.55 0.99 -15.30
C GLU A 86 -9.78 1.52 -16.71
N VAL A 87 -9.33 0.78 -17.72
CA VAL A 87 -9.42 1.16 -19.13
C VAL A 87 -9.88 -0.02 -19.97
N THR A 88 -10.72 0.24 -20.97
CA THR A 88 -11.06 -0.75 -22.00
C THR A 88 -10.19 -0.49 -23.23
N VAL A 89 -9.35 -1.45 -23.58
CA VAL A 89 -8.39 -1.38 -24.69
C VAL A 89 -9.01 -2.04 -25.92
N ASN A 90 -8.91 -1.37 -27.07
CA ASN A 90 -9.31 -1.92 -28.36
C ASN A 90 -8.19 -1.75 -29.40
N GLY A 91 -7.22 -2.67 -29.36
CA GLY A 91 -6.04 -2.65 -30.21
C GLY A 91 -4.84 -2.08 -29.47
N HIS A 92 -4.86 -0.79 -29.17
CA HIS A 92 -3.78 -0.09 -28.47
C HIS A 92 -4.33 1.06 -27.60
N GLU A 93 -3.80 1.21 -26.39
CA GLU A 93 -4.05 2.36 -25.52
C GLU A 93 -2.77 2.82 -24.83
N SER A 94 -2.63 4.12 -24.62
CA SER A 94 -1.52 4.74 -23.88
C SER A 94 -2.08 5.41 -22.62
N ILE A 95 -1.68 4.91 -21.45
CA ILE A 95 -2.21 5.31 -20.15
C ILE A 95 -1.10 6.01 -19.35
N LEU A 96 -1.39 7.22 -18.87
CA LEU A 96 -0.54 7.94 -17.93
C LEU A 96 -0.86 7.51 -16.51
N LEU A 97 0.11 6.93 -15.81
CA LEU A 97 0.05 6.60 -14.39
C LEU A 97 1.07 7.47 -13.63
N ILE A 98 0.65 8.03 -12.49
CA ILE A 98 1.48 8.95 -11.72
C ILE A 98 1.79 8.32 -10.36
N ASN A 99 3.06 8.04 -10.11
CA ASN A 99 3.55 7.65 -8.79
C ASN A 99 3.96 8.90 -8.02
N THR A 100 3.13 9.32 -7.07
CA THR A 100 3.40 10.48 -6.20
C THR A 100 4.37 10.16 -5.05
N GLY A 101 4.79 8.90 -4.93
CA GLY A 101 5.76 8.43 -3.95
C GLY A 101 7.21 8.81 -4.27
N HIS A 102 8.08 8.63 -3.29
CA HIS A 102 9.50 8.94 -3.40
C HIS A 102 10.30 7.84 -4.11
N ASN A 103 9.85 6.59 -4.01
CA ASN A 103 10.55 5.43 -4.55
C ASN A 103 9.81 4.84 -5.75
N ARG A 104 10.52 4.02 -6.53
CA ARG A 104 9.90 3.18 -7.55
C ARG A 104 9.02 2.11 -6.91
N VAL A 105 7.88 1.82 -7.52
CA VAL A 105 6.85 0.95 -6.95
C VAL A 105 6.42 -0.12 -7.94
N ARG A 106 6.12 -1.32 -7.46
CA ARG A 106 5.63 -2.40 -8.32
C ARG A 106 4.21 -2.10 -8.76
N LEU A 107 3.97 -2.31 -10.06
CA LEU A 107 2.66 -2.21 -10.67
C LEU A 107 2.05 -3.60 -10.80
N THR A 108 0.84 -3.76 -10.26
CA THR A 108 -0.03 -4.89 -10.59
C THR A 108 -0.94 -4.50 -11.73
N VAL A 109 -0.94 -5.31 -12.79
CA VAL A 109 -1.82 -5.14 -13.96
C VAL A 109 -2.76 -6.33 -14.06
N THR A 110 -4.04 -6.09 -13.93
CA THR A 110 -5.08 -7.12 -14.05
C THR A 110 -5.75 -7.01 -15.41
N CYS A 111 -5.70 -8.07 -16.20
CA CYS A 111 -6.23 -8.07 -17.58
C CYS A 111 -7.41 -9.03 -17.70
N SER A 112 -8.44 -8.66 -18.47
CA SER A 112 -9.55 -9.59 -18.79
C SER A 112 -9.15 -10.71 -19.76
N THR A 113 -8.14 -10.45 -20.57
CA THR A 113 -7.63 -11.30 -21.66
C THR A 113 -6.10 -11.21 -21.68
N ALA A 114 -5.43 -12.13 -22.38
CA ALA A 114 -3.99 -12.00 -22.59
C ALA A 114 -3.68 -10.82 -23.52
N MET A 115 -2.63 -10.06 -23.22
CA MET A 115 -2.27 -8.81 -23.89
C MET A 115 -0.78 -8.48 -23.64
N SER A 116 -0.25 -7.43 -24.23
CA SER A 116 1.11 -6.95 -23.94
C SER A 116 1.07 -5.58 -23.27
N ALA A 117 2.08 -5.30 -22.45
CA ALA A 117 2.29 -3.97 -21.88
C ALA A 117 3.72 -3.53 -22.08
N SER A 118 3.93 -2.25 -22.40
CA SER A 118 5.25 -1.62 -22.38
C SER A 118 5.34 -0.58 -21.27
N VAL A 119 6.33 -0.73 -20.39
CA VAL A 119 6.61 0.19 -19.27
C VAL A 119 8.12 0.38 -19.17
N ASN A 120 8.61 1.62 -19.07
CA ASN A 120 10.03 1.95 -18.96
C ASN A 120 10.91 1.21 -20.00
N ASP A 121 10.53 1.28 -21.28
CA ASP A 121 11.21 0.63 -22.40
C ASP A 121 11.25 -0.93 -22.36
N HIS A 122 10.55 -1.55 -21.41
CA HIS A 122 10.41 -3.00 -21.31
C HIS A 122 9.03 -3.46 -21.77
N VAL A 123 8.99 -4.56 -22.52
CA VAL A 123 7.74 -5.19 -22.98
C VAL A 123 7.48 -6.45 -22.17
N PHE A 124 6.25 -6.58 -21.68
CA PHE A 124 5.77 -7.66 -20.84
C PHE A 124 4.60 -8.38 -21.52
N ALA A 125 4.68 -9.71 -21.59
CA ALA A 125 3.53 -10.53 -21.95
C ALA A 125 2.64 -10.70 -20.71
N LEU A 126 1.41 -10.19 -20.78
CA LEU A 126 0.42 -10.25 -19.72
C LEU A 126 -0.57 -11.39 -19.99
N LYS A 127 -0.87 -12.18 -18.96
CA LYS A 127 -1.94 -13.18 -18.98
C LYS A 127 -3.25 -12.55 -18.50
N ALA A 128 -4.36 -13.23 -18.78
CA ALA A 128 -5.62 -12.92 -18.12
C ALA A 128 -5.49 -13.12 -16.59
N GLY A 129 -6.13 -12.25 -15.82
CA GLY A 129 -5.99 -12.14 -14.37
C GLY A 129 -4.84 -11.23 -13.94
N ASP A 130 -4.34 -11.43 -12.73
CA ASP A 130 -3.30 -10.58 -12.12
C ASP A 130 -1.90 -10.89 -12.67
N ASN A 131 -1.20 -9.83 -13.06
CA ASN A 131 0.19 -9.86 -13.48
C ASN A 131 1.03 -9.04 -12.50
N ILE A 132 2.03 -9.70 -11.92
CA ILE A 132 3.00 -9.10 -11.00
C ILE A 132 4.38 -9.54 -11.49
N ASN A 133 5.25 -8.58 -11.80
CA ASN A 133 6.61 -8.83 -12.24
C ASN A 133 7.55 -7.85 -11.50
N PRO A 134 8.72 -8.30 -10.99
CA PRO A 134 9.68 -7.43 -10.33
C PRO A 134 10.14 -6.21 -11.16
N TYR A 135 10.08 -6.30 -12.49
CA TYR A 135 10.49 -5.26 -13.42
C TYR A 135 9.30 -4.44 -13.98
N LEU A 136 8.06 -4.84 -13.68
CA LEU A 136 6.87 -4.07 -14.01
C LEU A 136 6.66 -3.05 -12.89
N GLU A 137 7.39 -1.94 -12.97
CA GLU A 137 7.47 -0.92 -11.93
C GLU A 137 7.21 0.48 -12.49
N LEU A 138 6.71 1.37 -11.63
CA LEU A 138 6.56 2.80 -11.90
C LEU A 138 7.70 3.56 -11.23
N MET A 139 8.37 4.41 -11.98
CA MET A 139 9.32 5.39 -11.45
C MET A 139 8.57 6.50 -10.71
N PRO A 140 9.21 7.23 -9.77
CA PRO A 140 8.62 8.45 -9.22
C PRO A 140 8.22 9.44 -10.32
N GLY A 141 7.02 10.01 -10.23
CA GLY A 141 6.45 10.91 -11.22
C GLY A 141 5.60 10.23 -12.30
N GLU A 142 5.62 10.80 -13.50
CA GLU A 142 4.82 10.38 -14.65
C GLU A 142 5.39 9.14 -15.33
N ASN A 143 4.54 8.15 -15.59
CA ASN A 143 4.89 6.92 -16.28
C ASN A 143 3.86 6.64 -17.37
N VAL A 144 4.33 6.46 -18.60
CA VAL A 144 3.47 6.08 -19.73
C VAL A 144 3.47 4.56 -19.85
N VAL A 145 2.30 3.95 -19.74
CA VAL A 145 2.06 2.52 -19.92
C VAL A 145 1.28 2.32 -21.22
N ASN A 146 1.90 1.68 -22.21
CA ASN A 146 1.18 1.30 -23.42
C ASN A 146 0.69 -0.14 -23.30
N ILE A 147 -0.55 -0.39 -23.68
CA ILE A 147 -1.15 -1.72 -23.73
C ILE A 147 -1.53 -2.04 -25.16
N GLU A 148 -1.18 -3.24 -25.63
CA GLU A 148 -1.69 -3.77 -26.91
C GLU A 148 -2.53 -5.03 -26.68
N GLY A 149 -3.74 -5.02 -27.25
CA GLY A 149 -4.70 -6.11 -27.13
C GLY A 149 -6.15 -5.61 -27.11
N THR A 150 -7.09 -6.52 -26.81
CA THR A 150 -8.51 -6.19 -26.70
C THR A 150 -9.08 -6.73 -25.40
N GLY A 151 -9.58 -5.86 -24.54
CA GLY A 151 -10.11 -6.24 -23.23
C GLY A 151 -10.10 -5.11 -22.21
N LYS A 152 -10.42 -5.43 -20.96
CA LYS A 152 -10.32 -4.51 -19.83
C LYS A 152 -9.01 -4.69 -19.08
N VAL A 153 -8.46 -3.59 -18.60
CA VAL A 153 -7.23 -3.54 -17.81
C VAL A 153 -7.47 -2.72 -16.55
N LYS A 154 -7.03 -3.23 -15.41
CA LYS A 154 -7.00 -2.51 -14.13
C LYS A 154 -5.57 -2.38 -13.61
N PHE A 155 -5.22 -1.20 -13.14
CA PHE A 155 -3.91 -0.86 -12.59
C PHE A 155 -3.99 -0.69 -11.07
N LYS A 156 -2.98 -1.18 -10.36
CA LYS A 156 -2.87 -1.04 -8.91
C LYS A 156 -1.43 -0.98 -8.45
N TRP A 157 -1.09 -0.01 -7.60
CA TRP A 157 0.19 0.09 -6.90
C TRP A 157 0.02 0.65 -5.49
N THR A 158 1.12 0.67 -4.73
CA THR A 158 1.18 1.29 -3.40
C THR A 158 2.43 2.16 -3.37
N GLU A 159 2.20 3.44 -3.13
CA GLU A 159 3.19 4.50 -3.06
C GLU A 159 3.89 4.50 -1.70
N GLU A 160 5.18 4.77 -1.73
CA GLU A 160 5.98 4.99 -0.53
C GLU A 160 6.21 6.50 -0.38
N VAL A 161 5.55 7.11 0.61
CA VAL A 161 5.65 8.55 0.89
C VAL A 161 6.38 8.79 2.21
N PRO A 162 7.20 9.85 2.32
CA PRO A 162 7.88 10.22 3.57
C PRO A 162 6.89 10.48 4.69
#